data_AF-A0A182AMG0-F1
#
_entry.id   AF-A0A182AMG0-F1
#
_cell.length_a   1.000
_cell.length_b   1.000
_cell.length_c   1.000
_cell.angle_alpha   90.00
_cell.angle_beta   90.00
_cell.angle_gamma   90.00
#
_symmetry.space_group_name_H-M   'P 1'
#
loop_
_entity.id
_entity.type
_entity.pdbx_description
1 polymer ?
#
loop_
_entity_poly.entity_id
_entity_poly.type
_entity_poly.pdbx_seq_one_letter_code
_entity_poly.pdbx_strand_id
1 'polypeptide(L)'
;MADLPSTTTFPPDPTELERETLETTYLSLRSSYRSLMVSRGIHRSQSQRSRDAMRALEEKLRQIAAREASVRAEAYEMLEIVTGVIGDLEDAGDDLVNEFAAYQKGRKTYAGGSFIGRMIQAVIRFINRWTRSKQNLEVLLEKQAAMKQQLEAGDGPDR
;
A
#
# COMPACT_ATOMS: atom_id res chain seq x y z
N MET A 1 -40.52 19.66 7.92
CA MET A 1 -41.41 19.71 6.74
C MET A 1 -42.53 20.64 7.09
N ALA A 2 -42.75 21.72 6.32
CA ALA A 2 -43.90 22.58 6.56
C ALA A 2 -45.16 21.77 6.25
N ASP A 3 -46.05 21.65 7.23
CA ASP A 3 -47.31 20.93 7.11
C ASP A 3 -48.20 21.73 6.14
N LEU A 4 -48.45 21.17 4.96
CA LEU A 4 -49.26 21.85 3.95
C LEU A 4 -50.74 21.64 4.32
N PRO A 5 -51.56 22.70 4.34
CA PRO A 5 -52.97 22.57 4.70
C PRO A 5 -53.70 21.63 3.72
N SER A 6 -54.65 20.87 4.25
CA SER A 6 -55.51 19.97 3.47
C SER A 6 -56.16 20.70 2.28
N THR A 7 -56.28 20.01 1.14
CA THR A 7 -56.93 20.55 -0.07
C THR A 7 -58.41 20.87 0.14
N THR A 8 -59.02 20.33 1.20
CA THR A 8 -60.38 20.63 1.63
C THR A 8 -60.54 22.01 2.26
N THR A 9 -59.44 22.68 2.63
CA THR A 9 -59.45 24.03 3.20
C THR A 9 -59.55 25.12 2.12
N PHE A 10 -59.41 24.76 0.84
CA PHE A 10 -59.59 25.69 -0.27
C PHE A 10 -61.10 25.93 -0.51
N PRO A 11 -61.53 27.20 -0.64
CA PRO A 11 -62.93 27.52 -0.91
C PRO A 11 -63.41 26.87 -2.22
N PRO A 12 -64.62 26.28 -2.27
CA PRO A 12 -65.17 25.66 -3.47
C PRO A 12 -65.57 26.66 -4.55
N ASP A 13 -65.74 27.94 -4.21
CA ASP A 13 -66.09 29.01 -5.14
C ASP A 13 -65.20 30.24 -4.89
N PRO A 14 -64.18 30.50 -5.74
CA PRO A 14 -63.29 31.65 -5.60
C PRO A 14 -63.97 32.89 -6.19
N THR A 15 -65.13 33.27 -5.67
CA THR A 15 -65.79 34.52 -6.03
C THR A 15 -64.95 35.68 -5.49
N GLU A 16 -64.35 36.43 -6.42
CA GLU A 16 -63.57 37.67 -6.21
C GLU A 16 -62.16 37.54 -5.65
N LEU A 17 -61.32 36.65 -6.22
CA LEU A 17 -59.90 36.99 -6.27
C LEU A 17 -59.69 38.04 -7.35
N GLU A 18 -59.33 39.27 -6.95
CA GLU A 18 -58.88 40.30 -7.90
C GLU A 18 -57.85 39.70 -8.84
N ARG A 19 -58.08 39.85 -10.14
CA ARG A 19 -57.26 39.26 -11.22
C ARG A 19 -55.77 39.48 -11.00
N GLU A 20 -55.42 40.66 -10.49
CA GLU A 20 -54.04 41.07 -10.17
C GLU A 20 -53.41 40.24 -9.04
N THR A 21 -54.18 39.88 -8.01
CA THR A 21 -53.72 39.03 -6.90
C THR A 21 -53.48 37.60 -7.38
N LEU A 22 -54.35 37.10 -8.25
CA LEU A 22 -54.22 35.77 -8.82
C LEU A 22 -53.00 35.66 -9.75
N GLU A 23 -52.81 36.68 -10.59
CA GLU A 23 -51.65 36.80 -11.48
C GLU A 23 -50.34 36.91 -10.69
N THR A 24 -50.30 37.75 -9.65
CA THR A 24 -49.13 37.92 -8.78
C THR A 24 -48.78 36.63 -8.04
N THR A 25 -49.78 35.95 -7.49
CA THR A 25 -49.59 34.67 -6.79
C THR A 25 -49.08 33.59 -7.73
N TYR A 26 -49.66 33.48 -8.93
CA TYR A 26 -49.21 32.53 -9.94
C TYR A 26 -47.76 32.78 -10.39
N LEU A 27 -47.41 34.03 -10.67
CA LEU A 27 -46.04 34.40 -11.08
C LEU A 27 -45.03 34.12 -9.95
N SER A 28 -45.38 34.41 -8.70
CA SER A 28 -44.57 34.10 -7.51
C SER A 28 -44.36 32.59 -7.35
N LEU A 29 -45.43 31.79 -7.45
CA LEU A 29 -45.36 30.34 -7.36
C LEU A 29 -44.53 29.75 -8.51
N ARG A 30 -44.71 30.25 -9.73
CA ARG A 30 -43.94 29.82 -10.91
C ARG A 30 -42.45 30.15 -10.77
N SER A 31 -42.12 31.32 -10.25
CA SER A 31 -40.74 31.73 -9.95
C SER A 31 -40.11 30.80 -8.90
N SER A 32 -40.83 30.56 -7.80
CA SER A 32 -40.40 29.68 -6.71
C SER A 32 -40.17 28.24 -7.19
N TYR A 33 -41.09 27.70 -8.00
CA TYR A 33 -40.95 26.37 -8.59
C TYR A 33 -39.74 26.26 -9.52
N ARG A 34 -39.50 27.27 -10.37
CA ARG A 34 -38.33 27.31 -11.25
C ARG A 34 -37.03 27.29 -10.44
N SER A 35 -36.94 28.11 -9.41
CA SER A 35 -35.78 28.17 -8.51
C SER A 35 -35.55 26.84 -7.78
N LEU A 36 -36.61 26.19 -7.32
CA LEU A 36 -36.53 24.86 -6.70
C LEU A 36 -36.00 23.80 -7.68
N MET A 37 -36.47 23.80 -8.93
CA MET A 37 -36.02 22.84 -9.94
C MET A 37 -34.55 23.04 -10.31
N VAL A 38 -34.10 24.30 -10.42
CA VAL A 38 -32.68 24.64 -10.62
C VAL A 38 -31.85 24.15 -9.44
N SER A 39 -32.27 24.45 -8.21
CA SER A 39 -31.58 24.01 -6.98
C SER A 39 -31.48 22.48 -6.89
N ARG A 40 -32.56 21.76 -7.18
CA ARG A 40 -32.56 20.29 -7.24
C ARG A 40 -31.62 19.75 -8.32
N GLY A 41 -31.58 20.38 -9.49
CA GLY A 41 -30.67 20.03 -10.58
C GLY A 41 -29.20 20.19 -10.15
N ILE A 42 -28.87 21.33 -9.52
CA ILE A 42 -27.54 21.59 -8.99
C ILE A 42 -27.16 20.55 -7.92
N HIS A 43 -28.04 20.27 -6.97
CA HIS A 43 -27.78 19.28 -5.92
C HIS A 43 -27.59 17.87 -6.48
N ARG A 44 -28.38 17.47 -7.48
CA ARG A 44 -28.18 16.18 -8.18
C ARG A 44 -26.84 16.13 -8.89
N SER A 45 -26.49 17.18 -9.63
CA SER A 45 -25.21 17.29 -10.33
C SER A 45 -24.03 17.25 -9.36
N GLN A 46 -24.12 17.97 -8.24
CA GLN A 46 -23.09 17.98 -7.20
C GLN A 46 -22.96 16.62 -6.51
N SER A 47 -24.08 15.95 -6.20
CA SER A 47 -24.08 14.61 -5.64
C SER A 47 -23.46 13.60 -6.61
N GLN A 48 -23.75 13.71 -7.91
CA GLN A 48 -23.16 12.86 -8.93
C GLN A 48 -21.64 13.07 -9.01
N ARG A 49 -21.18 14.32 -9.10
CA ARG A 49 -19.75 14.66 -9.09
C ARG A 49 -19.04 14.16 -7.83
N SER A 50 -19.69 14.28 -6.67
CA SER A 50 -19.14 13.77 -5.40
C SER A 50 -19.00 12.24 -5.41
N ARG A 51 -19.97 11.51 -5.96
CA ARG A 51 -19.89 10.06 -6.13
C ARG A 51 -18.77 9.65 -7.09
N ASP A 52 -18.64 10.36 -8.21
CA ASP A 52 -17.62 10.08 -9.20
C ASP A 52 -16.21 10.35 -8.62
N ALA A 53 -16.05 11.43 -7.86
CA ALA A 53 -14.82 11.72 -7.12
C ALA A 53 -14.51 10.67 -6.05
N MET A 54 -15.51 10.20 -5.31
CA MET A 54 -15.32 9.11 -4.33
C MET A 54 -14.88 7.81 -4.99
N ARG A 55 -15.46 7.44 -6.14
CA ARG A 55 -15.04 6.27 -6.91
C ARG A 55 -13.60 6.38 -7.40
N ALA A 56 -13.22 7.55 -7.90
CA ALA A 56 -11.84 7.80 -8.32
C ALA A 56 -10.86 7.68 -7.14
N LEU A 57 -11.23 8.16 -5.95
CA LEU A 57 -10.43 8.02 -4.74
C LEU A 57 -10.33 6.56 -4.28
N GLU A 58 -11.43 5.82 -4.30
CA GLU A 58 -11.47 4.40 -3.95
C GLU A 58 -10.56 3.57 -4.87
N GLU A 59 -10.59 3.86 -6.18
CA GLU A 59 -9.70 3.22 -7.15
C GLU A 59 -8.22 3.55 -6.88
N LYS A 60 -7.90 4.83 -6.61
CA LYS A 60 -6.54 5.22 -6.21
C LYS A 60 -6.09 4.50 -4.93
N LEU A 61 -6.96 4.40 -3.90
CA LEU A 61 -6.65 3.69 -2.66
C LEU A 61 -6.42 2.19 -2.91
N ARG A 62 -7.20 1.57 -3.79
CA ARG A 62 -7.03 0.17 -4.15
C ARG A 62 -5.69 -0.07 -4.87
N GLN A 63 -5.29 0.83 -5.76
CA GLN A 63 -4.00 0.78 -6.43
C GLN A 63 -2.84 0.96 -5.45
N ILE A 64 -2.94 1.90 -4.50
CA ILE A 64 -1.94 2.10 -3.44
C ILE A 64 -1.83 0.84 -2.57
N ALA A 65 -2.96 0.27 -2.14
CA ALA A 65 -2.97 -0.94 -1.32
C ALA A 65 -2.34 -2.15 -2.06
N ALA A 66 -2.60 -2.30 -3.36
CA ALA A 66 -1.97 -3.35 -4.17
C ALA A 66 -0.45 -3.14 -4.28
N ARG A 67 0.00 -1.90 -4.48
CA ARG A 67 1.43 -1.54 -4.49
C ARG A 67 2.08 -1.82 -3.14
N GLU A 68 1.45 -1.44 -2.04
CA GLU A 68 1.95 -1.70 -0.68
C GLU A 68 2.06 -3.20 -0.39
N ALA A 69 1.06 -3.99 -0.79
CA ALA A 69 1.09 -5.44 -0.65
C ALA A 69 2.26 -6.08 -1.43
N SER A 70 2.53 -5.60 -2.66
CA SER A 70 3.67 -6.06 -3.47
C SER A 70 5.00 -5.73 -2.81
N VAL A 71 5.19 -4.48 -2.37
CA VAL A 71 6.40 -4.03 -1.68
C VAL A 71 6.64 -4.85 -0.41
N ARG A 72 5.58 -5.15 0.35
CA ARG A 72 5.68 -5.96 1.55
C ARG A 72 6.08 -7.40 1.26
N ALA A 73 5.54 -8.01 0.20
CA ALA A 73 5.92 -9.36 -0.22
C ALA A 73 7.40 -9.43 -0.62
N GLU A 74 7.88 -8.46 -1.41
CA GLU A 74 9.29 -8.37 -1.81
C GLU A 74 10.22 -8.14 -0.60
N ALA A 75 9.80 -7.35 0.40
CA ALA A 75 10.55 -7.16 1.63
C ALA A 75 10.71 -8.45 2.44
N TYR A 76 9.67 -9.28 2.50
CA TYR A 76 9.75 -10.60 3.14
C TYR A 76 10.67 -11.55 2.36
N GLU A 77 10.64 -11.54 1.02
CA GLU A 77 11.57 -12.33 0.20
C GLU A 77 13.03 -11.92 0.46
N MET A 78 13.32 -10.61 0.52
CA MET A 78 14.65 -10.13 0.86
C MET A 78 15.08 -10.56 2.27
N LEU A 79 14.18 -10.49 3.25
CA LEU A 79 14.45 -10.92 4.62
C LEU A 79 14.79 -12.42 4.67
N GLU A 80 14.02 -13.25 3.97
CA GLU A 80 14.26 -14.70 3.89
C GLU A 80 15.66 -15.00 3.34
N ILE A 81 16.07 -14.32 2.26
CA ILE A 81 17.41 -14.50 1.68
C ILE A 81 18.49 -14.05 2.67
N VAL A 82 18.32 -12.90 3.35
CA VAL A 82 19.28 -12.42 4.35
C VAL A 82 19.41 -13.40 5.51
N THR A 83 18.29 -13.92 6.03
CA THR A 83 18.29 -14.93 7.09
C THR A 83 18.99 -16.21 6.65
N GLY A 84 18.76 -16.68 5.42
CA GLY A 84 19.47 -17.84 4.85
C GLY A 84 20.98 -17.62 4.73
N VAL A 85 21.41 -16.43 4.27
CA VAL A 85 22.84 -16.07 4.18
C VAL A 85 23.50 -16.03 5.55
N ILE A 86 22.84 -15.49 6.57
CA ILE A 86 23.36 -15.45 7.94
C ILE A 86 23.49 -16.86 8.51
N GLY A 87 22.47 -17.71 8.33
CA GLY A 87 22.52 -19.11 8.77
C GLY A 87 23.66 -19.90 8.11
N ASP A 88 23.82 -19.77 6.79
CA ASP A 88 24.91 -20.45 6.06
C ASP A 88 26.31 -20.04 6.56
N LEU A 89 26.46 -18.77 6.98
CA LEU A 89 27.69 -18.22 7.54
C LEU A 89 27.92 -18.64 8.99
N GLU A 90 26.86 -18.68 9.80
CA GLU A 90 26.90 -19.16 11.18
C GLU A 90 27.34 -20.63 11.21
N ASP A 91 26.70 -21.50 10.42
CA ASP A 91 27.06 -22.91 10.28
C ASP A 91 28.54 -23.08 9.85
N ALA A 92 29.00 -22.27 8.89
CA ALA A 92 30.37 -22.30 8.42
C ALA A 92 31.37 -21.85 9.50
N GLY A 93 30.98 -20.85 10.30
CA GLY A 93 31.74 -20.33 11.41
C GLY A 93 31.84 -21.35 12.54
N ASP A 94 30.73 -22.01 12.88
CA ASP A 94 30.67 -23.06 13.89
C ASP A 94 31.54 -24.27 13.51
N ASP A 95 31.47 -24.71 12.26
CA ASP A 95 32.35 -25.75 11.71
C ASP A 95 33.83 -25.38 11.87
N LEU A 96 34.19 -24.13 11.56
CA LEU A 96 35.55 -23.62 11.68
C LEU A 96 36.01 -23.59 13.15
N VAL A 97 35.17 -23.09 14.06
CA VAL A 97 35.45 -23.01 15.50
C VAL A 97 35.62 -24.42 16.09
N ASN A 98 34.77 -25.37 15.68
CA ASN A 98 34.81 -26.75 16.15
C ASN A 98 36.11 -27.46 15.72
N GLU A 99 36.49 -27.35 14.44
CA GLU A 99 37.76 -27.90 13.96
C GLU A 99 38.97 -27.19 14.58
N PHE A 100 38.85 -25.90 14.88
CA PHE A 100 39.86 -25.15 15.64
C PHE A 100 40.05 -25.64 17.07
N ALA A 101 38.96 -25.88 17.78
CA ALA A 101 39.01 -26.49 19.11
C ALA A 101 39.61 -27.92 19.05
N ALA A 102 39.25 -28.70 18.02
CA ALA A 102 39.80 -30.05 17.81
C ALA A 102 41.32 -30.02 17.55
N TYR A 103 41.79 -29.09 16.72
CA TYR A 103 43.22 -28.89 16.48
C TYR A 103 43.96 -28.43 17.75
N GLN A 104 43.43 -27.49 18.53
CA GLN A 104 44.09 -27.07 19.76
C GLN A 104 44.26 -28.20 20.78
N LYS A 105 43.23 -29.06 20.91
CA LYS A 105 43.29 -30.26 21.77
C LYS A 105 44.25 -31.31 21.20
N GLY A 106 44.19 -31.54 19.89
CA GLY A 106 45.01 -32.50 19.16
C GLY A 106 46.49 -32.12 19.09
N ARG A 107 46.85 -30.84 19.07
CA ARG A 107 48.26 -30.39 19.06
C ARG A 107 49.05 -30.78 20.31
N LYS A 108 48.35 -31.04 21.42
CA LYS A 108 48.95 -31.54 22.68
C LYS A 108 49.20 -33.05 22.67
N THR A 109 48.62 -33.78 21.73
CA THR A 109 48.78 -35.21 21.52
C THR A 109 49.54 -35.45 20.20
N TYR A 110 50.41 -36.46 20.11
CA TYR A 110 51.32 -36.67 18.97
C TYR A 110 50.63 -37.10 17.63
N ALA A 111 49.36 -36.72 17.42
CA ALA A 111 48.55 -37.04 16.24
C ALA A 111 48.48 -35.87 15.22
N GLY A 112 49.58 -35.11 15.09
CA GLY A 112 49.60 -33.72 14.58
C GLY A 112 49.27 -33.46 13.11
N GLY A 113 49.12 -34.48 12.24
CA GLY A 113 48.87 -34.28 10.80
C GLY A 113 47.38 -34.20 10.41
N SER A 114 46.53 -35.05 11.01
CA SER A 114 45.12 -35.18 10.61
C SER A 114 44.26 -33.96 10.97
N PHE A 115 44.55 -33.30 12.09
CA PHE A 115 43.79 -32.15 12.57
C PHE A 115 44.07 -30.87 11.76
N ILE A 116 45.31 -30.70 11.26
CA ILE A 116 45.66 -29.57 10.40
C ILE A 116 44.94 -29.70 9.05
N GLY A 117 44.88 -30.91 8.48
CA GLY A 117 44.16 -31.15 7.23
C GLY A 117 42.66 -30.81 7.34
N ARG A 118 42.00 -31.24 8.42
CA ARG A 118 40.58 -30.94 8.66
C ARG A 118 40.31 -29.46 8.90
N MET A 119 41.19 -28.78 9.63
CA MET A 119 41.14 -27.32 9.78
C MET A 119 41.21 -26.61 8.42
N ILE A 120 42.21 -26.94 7.60
CA ILE A 120 42.41 -26.30 6.30
C ILE A 120 41.17 -26.52 5.42
N GLN A 121 40.58 -27.72 5.46
CA GLN A 121 39.32 -27.99 4.76
C GLN A 121 38.16 -27.16 5.30
N ALA A 122 38.04 -26.97 6.63
CA ALA A 122 37.03 -26.10 7.22
C ALA A 122 37.21 -24.64 6.80
N VAL A 123 38.44 -24.13 6.77
CA VAL A 123 38.77 -22.78 6.26
C VAL A 123 38.39 -22.64 4.80
N ILE A 124 38.72 -23.62 3.94
CA ILE A 124 38.34 -23.60 2.52
C ILE A 124 36.82 -23.60 2.36
N ARG A 125 36.09 -24.42 3.13
CA ARG A 125 34.62 -24.44 3.13
C ARG A 125 34.04 -23.09 3.56
N PHE A 126 34.60 -22.49 4.61
CA PHE A 126 34.21 -21.16 5.08
C PHE A 126 34.42 -20.10 3.99
N ILE A 127 35.59 -20.06 3.35
CA ILE A 127 35.89 -19.11 2.28
C ILE A 127 34.90 -19.29 1.11
N ASN A 128 34.65 -20.52 0.69
CA ASN A 128 33.72 -20.79 -0.41
C ASN A 128 32.28 -20.36 -0.07
N ARG A 129 31.80 -20.66 1.15
CA ARG A 129 30.49 -20.21 1.63
C ARG A 129 30.42 -18.70 1.74
N TRP A 130 31.44 -18.05 2.30
CA TRP A 130 31.55 -16.60 2.39
C TRP A 130 31.49 -15.91 1.02
N THR A 131 32.25 -16.41 0.04
CA THR A 131 32.22 -15.87 -1.33
C THR A 131 30.84 -16.00 -1.95
N ARG A 132 30.17 -17.15 -1.77
CA ARG A 132 28.80 -17.37 -2.26
C ARG A 132 27.79 -16.45 -1.56
N SER A 133 27.88 -16.31 -0.24
CA SER A 133 27.05 -15.39 0.55
C SER A 133 27.20 -13.95 0.09
N LYS A 134 28.44 -13.53 -0.24
CA LYS A 134 28.70 -12.19 -0.78
C LYS A 134 28.02 -11.96 -2.14
N GLN A 135 28.09 -12.94 -3.04
CA GLN A 135 27.40 -12.88 -4.34
C GLN A 135 25.88 -12.77 -4.16
N ASN A 136 25.30 -13.54 -3.23
CA ASN A 136 23.87 -13.46 -2.93
C ASN A 136 23.46 -12.09 -2.35
N LEU A 137 24.31 -11.49 -1.50
CA LEU A 137 24.10 -10.14 -0.97
C LEU A 137 24.21 -9.06 -2.05
N GLU A 138 25.14 -9.19 -3.01
CA GLU A 138 25.25 -8.28 -4.14
C GLU A 138 23.96 -8.29 -4.99
N VAL A 139 23.40 -9.47 -5.27
CA VAL A 139 22.11 -9.60 -5.96
C VAL A 139 20.97 -8.95 -5.17
N LEU A 140 20.97 -9.08 -3.84
CA LEU A 140 19.98 -8.40 -2.98
C LEU A 140 20.11 -6.88 -3.02
N LEU A 141 21.34 -6.35 -3.03
CA LEU A 141 21.60 -4.91 -3.14
C LEU A 141 21.13 -4.36 -4.49
N GLU A 142 21.34 -5.11 -5.58
CA GLU A 142 20.81 -4.78 -6.90
C GLU A 142 19.27 -4.78 -6.92
N LYS A 143 18.63 -5.81 -6.34
CA LYS A 143 17.17 -5.86 -6.17
C LYS A 143 16.65 -4.66 -5.36
N GLN A 144 17.31 -4.32 -4.26
CA GLN A 144 16.96 -3.17 -3.42
C GLN A 144 17.10 -1.84 -4.18
N ALA A 145 18.17 -1.67 -4.97
CA ALA A 145 18.38 -0.48 -5.78
C ALA A 145 17.32 -0.34 -6.88
N ALA A 146 16.96 -1.43 -7.55
CA ALA A 146 15.89 -1.47 -8.53
C ALA A 146 14.53 -1.13 -7.91
N MET A 147 14.22 -1.68 -6.73
CA MET A 147 13.01 -1.37 -5.98
C MET A 147 12.95 0.12 -5.62
N LYS A 148 14.05 0.69 -5.11
CA LYS A 148 14.13 2.10 -4.75
C LYS A 148 13.86 3.00 -5.97
N GLN A 149 14.43 2.66 -7.13
CA GLN A 149 14.16 3.37 -8.38
C GLN A 149 12.69 3.26 -8.82
N GLN A 150 12.06 2.08 -8.68
CA GLN A 150 10.63 1.91 -8.99
C GLN A 150 9.73 2.68 -8.02
N LEU A 151 10.12 2.77 -6.74
CA LEU A 151 9.42 3.57 -5.74
C LEU A 151 9.50 5.06 -6.09
N GLU A 152 10.70 5.57 -6.38
CA GLU A 152 10.95 6.96 -6.78
C GLU A 152 10.31 7.32 -8.14
N ALA A 153 10.31 6.42 -9.12
CA ALA A 153 9.69 6.64 -10.43
C ALA A 153 8.15 6.66 -10.36
N GLY A 154 7.55 5.86 -9.47
CA GLY A 154 6.11 5.88 -9.22
C GLY A 154 5.64 6.99 -8.29
N ASP A 155 6.55 7.87 -7.83
CA ASP A 155 6.28 9.09 -7.05
C ASP A 155 6.44 10.36 -7.91
N GLY A 156 6.53 10.21 -9.24
CA GLY A 156 6.56 11.31 -10.21
C GLY A 156 5.34 12.24 -10.05
N PRO A 157 5.53 13.56 -10.21
CA PRO A 157 4.75 14.57 -9.52
C PRO A 157 3.30 14.59 -10.00
N ASP A 158 2.37 14.13 -9.15
CA ASP A 158 0.98 14.58 -9.17
C ASP A 158 1.00 16.08 -8.78
N ARG A 159 1.27 16.95 -9.77
CA ARG A 159 1.05 18.40 -9.74
C ARG A 159 0.16 18.81 -10.90
#